data_AF-A0A968FVG3-F1
#
_entry.id   AF-A0A968FVG3-F1
#
_cell.length_a   1.000
_cell.length_b   1.000
_cell.length_c   1.000
_cell.angle_alpha   90.00
_cell.angle_beta   90.00
_cell.angle_gamma   90.00
#
_symmetry.space_group_name_H-M   'P 1'
#
loop_
_entity.id
_entity.type
_entity.pdbx_description
1 polymer ?
#
loop_
_entity_poly.entity_id
_entity_poly.type
_entity_poly.pdbx_seq_one_letter_code
_entity_poly.pdbx_strand_id
1 'polypeptide(L)' 'MPAPHSEYPLCAVSLARGGSHRVLISAGIHGDEPAGVEALCHFLERREYRSFLRHWEIVLIPCINP' A
#
# COMPACT_ATOMS: atom_id res chain seq x y z
N MET A 1 25.61 -0.80 20.56
CA MET A 1 25.74 -0.27 19.19
C MET A 1 24.35 0.06 18.71
N PRO A 2 23.97 1.34 18.51
CA PRO A 2 22.72 1.63 17.82
C PRO A 2 22.82 1.08 16.38
N ALA A 3 21.77 0.41 15.91
CA ALA A 3 21.71 -0.13 14.56
C ALA A 3 21.88 1.01 13.54
N PRO A 4 22.53 0.76 12.38
CA PRO A 4 22.65 1.77 11.34
C PRO A 4 21.25 2.24 10.95
N HIS A 5 21.03 3.56 10.95
CA HIS A 5 19.83 4.18 10.43
C HIS A 5 19.69 3.77 8.97
N SER A 6 18.85 2.76 8.73
CA SER A 6 18.56 2.27 7.40
C SER A 6 17.46 3.19 6.86
N GLU A 7 17.79 4.01 5.87
CA GLU A 7 16.82 4.87 5.21
C GLU A 7 15.90 3.99 4.35
N TYR A 8 14.82 3.49 4.94
CA TYR A 8 13.77 2.82 4.18
C TYR A 8 12.82 3.86 3.60
N PRO A 9 12.66 3.92 2.26
CA PRO A 9 11.78 4.91 1.64
C PRO A 9 10.31 4.58 1.94
N LEU A 10 9.55 5.62 2.29
CA LEU A 10 8.09 5.54 2.31
C LEU A 10 7.56 5.59 0.88
N CYS A 11 6.99 4.49 0.43
CA CYS A 11 6.45 4.34 -0.92
C CYS A 11 4.93 4.53 -0.93
N ALA A 12 4.42 5.19 -1.96
CA ALA A 12 2.98 5.25 -2.27
C ALA A 12 2.73 4.78 -3.70
N VAL A 13 1.74 3.91 -3.88
CA VAL A 13 1.32 3.39 -5.18
C VAL A 13 -0.02 4.02 -5.54
N SER A 14 -0.08 4.73 -6.66
CA SER A 14 -1.34 5.33 -7.15
C SER A 14 -1.83 4.58 -8.38
N LEU A 15 -3.06 4.05 -8.30
CA LEU A 15 -3.74 3.34 -9.37
C LEU A 15 -4.97 4.16 -9.78
N ALA A 16 -4.84 4.94 -10.85
CA ALA A 16 -5.90 5.83 -11.34
C ALA A 16 -6.38 5.43 -12.74
N ARG A 17 -7.70 5.39 -12.93
CA ARG A 17 -8.32 5.34 -14.27
C ARG A 17 -9.68 6.05 -14.30
N GLY A 18 -9.68 7.38 -14.13
CA GLY A 18 -10.85 8.23 -14.39
C GLY A 18 -12.10 7.89 -13.58
N GLY A 19 -11.93 7.26 -12.42
CA GLY A 19 -13.01 6.94 -11.49
C GLY A 19 -13.51 8.21 -10.77
N SER A 20 -14.77 8.22 -10.38
CA SER A 20 -15.40 9.35 -9.65
C SER A 20 -15.17 9.30 -8.13
N HIS A 21 -14.60 8.21 -7.62
CA HIS A 21 -14.36 7.98 -6.19
C HIS A 21 -12.88 7.75 -5.91
N ARG A 22 -12.44 8.06 -4.68
CA ARG A 22 -11.05 7.88 -4.26
C ARG A 22 -10.99 7.15 -2.93
N VAL A 23 -10.05 6.22 -2.80
CA VAL A 23 -9.76 5.49 -1.57
C VAL A 23 -8.26 5.48 -1.29
N LEU A 24 -7.90 5.60 -0.02
CA LEU A 24 -6.55 5.37 0.50
C LEU A 24 -6.56 4.10 1.33
N ILE A 25 -5.61 3.20 1.08
CA ILE A 25 -5.41 1.98 1.84
C ILE A 25 -3.98 2.00 2.37
N SER A 26 -3.80 1.85 3.68
CA SER A 26 -2.49 1.83 4.32
C SER A 26 -2.31 0.62 5.20
N ALA A 27 -1.07 0.12 5.30
CA ALA A 27 -0.70 -0.96 6.20
C ALA A 27 0.69 -0.73 6.83
N GLY A 28 1.08 -1.61 7.75
CA GLY A 28 2.36 -1.56 8.44
C GLY A 28 2.50 -0.34 9.34
N ILE A 29 1.47 0.01 10.11
CA ILE A 29 1.57 1.06 11.15
C ILE A 29 2.38 0.52 12.34
N HIS A 30 2.10 -0.73 12.73
CA HIS A 30 2.87 -1.48 13.71
C HIS A 30 3.75 -2.51 12.99
N GLY A 31 5.06 -2.50 13.25
CA GLY A 31 6.03 -3.33 12.53
C GLY A 31 5.96 -4.83 12.86
N ASP A 32 5.30 -5.18 13.96
CA ASP A 32 5.02 -6.55 14.40
C ASP A 32 3.70 -7.10 13.85
N GLU A 33 2.97 -6.33 13.03
CA GLU A 33 1.72 -6.72 12.36
C GLU A 33 1.92 -6.90 10.83
N PRO A 34 2.69 -7.91 10.36
CA PRO A 34 3.08 -8.04 8.96
C PRO A 34 1.92 -8.38 8.02
N ALA A 35 0.83 -8.95 8.55
CA ALA A 35 -0.27 -9.46 7.74
C ALA A 35 -0.92 -8.37 6.86
N GLY A 36 -0.98 -7.12 7.33
CA GLY A 36 -1.51 -6.01 6.53
C GLY A 36 -0.62 -5.65 5.35
N VAL A 37 0.71 -5.65 5.55
CA VAL A 37 1.69 -5.38 4.49
C VAL A 37 1.60 -6.47 3.41
N GLU A 38 1.62 -7.74 3.84
CA GLU A 38 1.52 -8.90 2.95
C GLU A 38 0.19 -8.94 2.19
N ALA A 39 -0.91 -8.57 2.83
CA ALA A 39 -2.21 -8.48 2.16
C ALA A 39 -2.20 -7.44 1.01
N LEU A 40 -1.55 -6.29 1.20
CA LEU A 40 -1.43 -5.28 0.14
C LEU A 40 -0.48 -5.71 -0.97
N CYS A 41 0.64 -6.36 -0.64
CA CYS A 41 1.52 -6.99 -1.63
C CYS A 41 0.75 -8.00 -2.47
N HIS A 42 0.04 -8.93 -1.83
CA HIS A 42 -0.76 -9.95 -2.49
C HIS A 42 -1.85 -9.36 -3.40
N PHE A 43 -2.58 -8.34 -2.91
CA PHE A 43 -3.61 -7.62 -3.65
C PHE A 43 -3.05 -6.95 -4.93
N LEU A 44 -1.85 -6.37 -4.84
CA LEU A 44 -1.16 -5.75 -5.97
C LEU A 44 -0.63 -6.79 -6.97
N GLU A 45 0.06 -7.82 -6.48
CA GLU A 45 0.65 -8.88 -7.30
C GLU A 45 -0.40 -9.64 -8.10
N ARG A 46 -1.53 -9.96 -7.47
CA ARG A 46 -2.66 -10.65 -8.10
C ARG A 46 -3.56 -9.73 -8.93
N ARG A 47 -3.29 -8.43 -8.89
CA ARG A 47 -4.04 -7.39 -9.64
C ARG A 47 -5.52 -7.38 -9.32
N GLU A 48 -5.88 -7.70 -8.08
CA GLU A 48 -7.28 -7.76 -7.62
C GLU A 48 -7.94 -6.37 -7.64
N TYR A 49 -7.16 -5.29 -7.64
CA TYR A 49 -7.62 -3.91 -7.82
C TYR A 49 -8.34 -3.64 -9.15
N ARG A 50 -8.11 -4.46 -10.20
CA ARG A 50 -8.54 -4.16 -11.57
C ARG A 50 -10.05 -3.99 -11.72
N SER A 51 -10.85 -4.78 -11.01
CA SER A 51 -12.32 -4.70 -11.06
C SER A 51 -12.86 -3.39 -10.49
N PHE A 52 -12.10 -2.72 -9.63
CA PHE A 52 -12.51 -1.48 -8.95
C PHE A 52 -12.13 -0.21 -9.74
N LEU A 53 -11.13 -0.27 -10.63
CA LEU A 53 -10.58 0.89 -11.34
C LEU A 53 -11.58 1.62 -12.25
N ARG A 54 -12.74 1.02 -12.59
CA ARG A 54 -13.79 1.73 -13.33
C ARG A 54 -14.41 2.87 -12.51
N HIS A 55 -14.44 2.73 -11.18
CA HIS A 55 -15.14 3.66 -10.30
C HIS A 55 -14.21 4.32 -9.29
N TRP A 56 -13.09 3.68 -8.96
CA TRP A 56 -12.20 4.08 -7.89
C TRP A 56 -10.79 4.42 -8.40
N GLU A 57 -10.28 5.54 -7.92
CA GLU A 57 -8.86 5.81 -7.80
C GLU A 57 -8.37 5.25 -6.47
N ILE A 58 -7.36 4.37 -6.53
CA ILE A 58 -6.86 3.66 -5.35
C ILE A 58 -5.44 4.14 -5.09
N VAL A 59 -5.20 4.67 -3.90
CA VAL A 59 -3.86 5.00 -3.40
C VAL A 59 -3.51 4.00 -2.31
N LEU A 60 -2.33 3.40 -2.38
CA LEU A 60 -1.84 2.44 -1.40
C LEU A 60 -0.54 2.94 -0.76
N ILE A 61 -0.43 2.84 0.56
CA ILE A 61 0.81 3.01 1.32
C ILE A 61 1.10 1.67 2.01
N PRO A 62 1.89 0.78 1.40
CA PRO A 62 1.98 -0.61 1.83
C PRO A 62 2.69 -0.79 3.17
N CYS A 63 3.61 0.09 3.55
CA CYS A 63 4.31 0.04 4.83
C CYS A 63 4.61 1.46 5.33
N ILE A 64 3.97 1.86 6.44
CA ILE A 64 4.17 3.18 7.08
C ILE A 64 5.36 3.17 8.04
N ASN A 65 5.64 2.03 8.67
CA ASN A 65 6.72 1.83 9.62
C ASN A 65 7.68 0.74 9.11
N PRO A 66 8.52 1.07 8.11
CA PRO A 66 9.43 0.13 7.47
C PRO A 66 10.67 -0.21 8.31
#